data_AF-A0A7C0WPQ5-F1
#
_entry.id   AF-A0A7C0WPQ5-F1
#
_cell.length_a   1.000
_cell.length_b   1.000
_cell.length_c   1.000
_cell.angle_alpha   90.00
_cell.angle_beta   90.00
_cell.angle_gamma   90.00
#
_symmetry.space_group_name_H-M   'P 1'
#
loop_
_entity.id
_entity.type
_entity.pdbx_description
1 polymer ?
#
loop_
_entity_poly.entity_id
_entity_poly.type
_entity_poly.pdbx_seq_one_letter_code
_entity_poly.pdbx_strand_id
1 'polypeptide(L)'
;MLSVSGTRGPARLSDNFRHFSALYASNFFYMKYDALIFDCDGTLADTMPAHYETWKAVFNRHGIPFSLERFYSLGGVPAREVVETVAGEAGIKVAISGFLKHR
;
A
#
# COMPACT_ATOMS: atom_id res chain seq x y z
N MET A 1 -5.38 30.13 -37.57
CA MET A 1 -6.29 31.22 -38.00
C MET A 1 -7.64 30.89 -37.35
N LEU A 2 -8.21 31.63 -36.41
CA LEU A 2 -8.26 33.08 -36.21
C LEU A 2 -7.41 33.60 -35.04
N SER A 3 -6.97 34.84 -35.24
CA SER A 3 -6.20 35.73 -34.38
C SER A 3 -7.15 36.73 -33.73
N VAL A 4 -6.92 37.13 -32.47
CA VAL A 4 -7.10 38.54 -32.05
C VAL A 4 -6.00 38.92 -31.06
N SER A 5 -5.18 39.86 -31.54
CA SER A 5 -4.18 40.71 -30.90
C SER A 5 -4.71 41.50 -29.69
N GLY A 6 -3.83 41.82 -28.73
CA GLY A 6 -4.05 42.99 -27.86
C GLY A 6 -3.35 42.96 -26.52
N THR A 7 -2.06 43.28 -26.48
CA THR A 7 -1.38 43.77 -25.27
C THR A 7 -1.96 45.12 -24.83
N ARG A 8 -2.20 45.34 -23.53
CA ARG A 8 -2.03 46.63 -22.82
C ARG A 8 -2.39 46.53 -21.32
N GLY A 9 -1.35 46.64 -20.47
CA GLY A 9 -1.31 47.33 -19.16
C GLY A 9 -2.26 46.92 -18.01
N PRO A 10 -1.84 47.05 -16.74
CA PRO A 10 -2.64 46.62 -15.61
C PRO A 10 -3.78 47.61 -15.35
N ALA A 11 -5.02 47.21 -15.65
CA ALA A 11 -6.20 47.92 -15.19
C ALA A 11 -6.44 47.58 -13.71
N ARG A 12 -6.40 48.63 -12.88
CA ARG A 12 -6.65 48.64 -11.44
C ARG A 12 -7.92 47.84 -11.09
N LEU A 13 -7.75 46.81 -10.25
CA LEU A 13 -8.82 45.96 -9.74
C LEU A 13 -9.75 46.76 -8.82
N SER A 14 -10.93 47.11 -9.31
CA SER A 14 -12.09 47.44 -8.48
C SER A 14 -13.27 46.55 -8.88
N ASP A 15 -13.77 45.82 -7.88
CA ASP A 15 -15.18 45.45 -7.70
C ASP A 15 -15.84 44.33 -8.52
N ASN A 16 -15.12 43.32 -9.02
CA ASN A 16 -15.76 42.12 -9.63
C ASN A 16 -15.34 40.76 -9.03
N PHE A 17 -14.77 40.73 -7.82
CA PHE A 17 -14.20 39.52 -7.20
C PHE A 17 -15.22 38.60 -6.49
N ARG A 18 -16.49 38.56 -6.92
CA ARG A 18 -17.52 37.71 -6.29
C ARG A 18 -18.10 36.59 -7.15
N HIS A 19 -17.75 36.49 -8.43
CA HIS A 19 -18.33 35.47 -9.32
C HIS A 19 -17.38 34.36 -9.78
N PHE A 20 -16.08 34.41 -9.46
CA PHE A 20 -15.12 33.38 -9.88
C PHE A 20 -14.81 32.31 -8.81
N SER A 21 -15.45 32.39 -7.63
CA SER A 21 -15.16 31.49 -6.49
C SER A 21 -16.02 30.21 -6.46
N ALA A 22 -17.08 30.11 -7.27
CA ALA A 22 -18.09 29.06 -7.11
C ALA A 22 -17.88 27.80 -7.97
N LEU A 23 -17.02 27.84 -8.99
CA LEU A 23 -16.82 26.68 -9.88
C LEU A 23 -15.64 25.77 -9.49
N TYR A 24 -14.72 26.24 -8.63
CA TYR A 24 -13.62 25.42 -8.10
C TYR A 24 -13.79 25.00 -6.64
N ALA A 25 -14.71 25.63 -5.90
CA ALA A 25 -14.96 25.30 -4.49
C ALA A 25 -15.79 24.03 -4.28
N SER A 26 -16.38 23.47 -5.34
CA SER A 26 -17.42 22.44 -5.23
C SER A 26 -16.94 20.99 -5.34
N ASN A 27 -15.68 20.73 -5.71
CA ASN A 27 -15.17 19.36 -5.90
C ASN A 27 -14.06 18.94 -4.92
N PHE A 28 -13.78 19.74 -3.90
CA PHE A 28 -12.88 19.38 -2.82
C PHE A 28 -13.67 19.32 -1.51
N PHE A 29 -14.74 18.52 -1.50
CA PHE A 29 -15.30 18.04 -0.24
C PHE A 29 -14.23 17.16 0.39
N TYR A 30 -13.33 17.80 1.17
CA TYR A 30 -12.43 17.12 2.08
C TYR A 30 -13.29 16.16 2.89
N MET A 31 -13.17 14.87 2.62
CA MET A 31 -13.82 13.86 3.44
C MET A 31 -13.31 14.04 4.86
N LYS A 32 -14.19 14.53 5.73
CA LYS A 32 -13.89 14.76 7.13
C LYS A 32 -13.95 13.40 7.82
N TYR A 33 -12.81 12.74 7.91
CA TYR A 33 -12.68 11.46 8.61
C TYR A 33 -12.51 11.70 10.10
N ASP A 34 -13.25 10.96 10.93
CA ASP A 34 -13.13 11.05 12.39
C ASP A 34 -11.88 10.31 12.92
N ALA A 35 -11.39 9.30 12.19
CA ALA A 35 -10.19 8.55 12.52
C ALA A 35 -9.56 7.88 11.29
N LEU A 36 -8.25 7.59 11.37
CA LEU A 36 -7.49 6.79 10.41
C LEU A 36 -6.81 5.64 11.16
N ILE A 37 -6.92 4.44 10.62
CA ILE A 37 -6.24 3.25 11.15
C ILE A 37 -5.16 2.85 10.15
N PHE A 38 -3.93 2.72 10.64
CA PHE A 38 -2.79 2.29 9.87
C PHE A 38 -2.33 0.92 10.36
N ASP A 39 -1.94 0.07 9.42
CA ASP A 39 -1.15 -1.10 9.76
C ASP A 39 0.23 -0.68 10.27
N CYS A 40 0.89 -1.53 11.06
CA CYS A 40 2.23 -1.25 11.56
C CYS A 40 3.31 -1.72 10.59
N ASP A 41 3.25 -3.00 10.18
CA ASP A 41 4.29 -3.64 9.39
C ASP A 41 4.22 -3.24 7.91
N GLY A 42 5.34 -2.77 7.36
CA GLY A 42 5.40 -2.28 5.98
C GLY A 42 4.66 -0.98 5.69
N THR A 43 3.88 -0.44 6.64
CA THR A 43 3.17 0.84 6.52
C THR A 43 3.84 1.92 7.37
N LEU A 44 3.98 1.70 8.68
CA LEU A 44 4.65 2.65 9.58
C LEU A 44 6.13 2.31 9.79
N ALA A 45 6.49 1.03 9.69
CA ALA A 45 7.85 0.55 9.85
C ALA A 45 8.30 -0.27 8.63
N ASP A 46 9.57 -0.13 8.24
CA ASP A 46 10.18 -0.91 7.16
C ASP A 46 10.56 -2.33 7.63
N THR A 47 9.55 -3.15 7.93
CA THR A 47 9.72 -4.50 8.46
C THR A 47 9.55 -5.60 7.40
N MET A 48 8.99 -5.28 6.23
CA MET A 48 8.72 -6.26 5.16
C MET A 48 9.95 -6.99 4.64
N PRO A 49 11.12 -6.33 4.45
CA PRO A 49 12.33 -7.04 4.05
C PRO A 49 12.76 -8.11 5.06
N ALA A 50 12.69 -7.80 6.36
CA ALA A 50 13.05 -8.74 7.42
C ALA A 50 12.07 -9.91 7.53
N HIS A 51 10.76 -9.64 7.36
CA HIS A 51 9.76 -10.70 7.28
C HIS A 51 10.02 -11.65 6.11
N TYR A 52 10.31 -11.11 4.93
CA TYR A 52 10.62 -11.93 3.75
C TYR A 52 11.82 -12.84 3.98
N GLU A 53 12.95 -12.29 4.46
CA GLU A 53 14.16 -13.10 4.69
C GLU A 53 13.94 -14.18 5.74
N THR A 54 13.11 -13.90 6.75
CA THR A 54 12.73 -14.91 7.76
C THR A 54 11.92 -16.05 7.13
N TRP A 55 10.88 -15.73 6.38
CA TRP A 55 10.06 -16.74 5.68
C TRP A 55 10.88 -17.57 4.70
N LYS A 56 11.70 -16.91 3.89
CA LYS A 56 12.59 -17.55 2.94
C LYS A 56 13.58 -18.48 3.65
N ALA A 57 14.17 -18.06 4.76
CA ALA A 57 15.07 -18.91 5.54
C ALA A 57 14.35 -20.15 6.11
N VAL A 58 13.12 -19.99 6.60
CA VAL A 58 12.31 -21.09 7.12
C VAL A 58 12.00 -22.10 6.01
N PHE A 59 11.45 -21.66 4.87
CA PHE A 59 11.09 -22.56 3.78
C PHE A 59 12.31 -23.21 3.12
N ASN A 60 13.43 -22.50 2.99
CA ASN A 60 14.67 -23.05 2.45
C ASN A 60 15.22 -24.21 3.29
N ARG A 61 15.05 -24.20 4.62
CA ARG A 61 15.45 -25.34 5.48
C ARG A 61 14.70 -26.63 5.15
N HIS A 62 13.54 -26.52 4.52
CA HIS A 62 12.72 -27.63 4.07
C HIS A 62 12.81 -27.87 2.56
N GLY A 63 13.76 -27.21 1.88
CA GLY A 63 13.95 -27.36 0.43
C GLY A 63 12.83 -26.75 -0.40
N ILE A 64 12.00 -25.86 0.17
CA ILE A 64 10.92 -25.19 -0.54
C ILE A 64 11.41 -23.81 -1.02
N PRO A 65 11.51 -23.56 -2.33
CA PRO A 65 11.83 -22.24 -2.85
C PRO A 65 10.70 -21.25 -2.50
N PHE A 66 11.06 -20.09 -1.95
CA PHE A 66 10.09 -19.06 -1.57
C PHE A 66 10.50 -17.70 -2.15
N SER A 67 9.74 -17.21 -3.13
CA SER A 67 10.04 -15.97 -3.85
C SER A 67 9.42 -14.74 -3.17
N LEU A 68 9.98 -13.56 -3.46
CA LEU A 68 9.45 -12.29 -2.97
C LEU A 68 8.02 -12.02 -3.48
N GLU A 69 7.74 -12.39 -4.71
CA GLU A 69 6.39 -12.31 -5.30
C GLU A 69 5.40 -13.17 -4.52
N ARG A 70 5.78 -14.41 -4.18
CA ARG A 70 4.94 -15.31 -3.40
C ARG A 70 4.69 -14.75 -2.00
N PHE A 71 5.71 -14.18 -1.37
CA PHE A 71 5.59 -13.52 -0.06
C PHE A 71 4.53 -12.42 -0.08
N TYR A 72 4.59 -11.49 -1.05
CA TYR A 72 3.59 -10.42 -1.15
C TYR A 72 2.19 -10.92 -1.52
N SER A 73 2.09 -12.01 -2.31
CA SER A 73 0.77 -12.61 -2.63
C SER A 73 0.05 -13.19 -1.41
N LEU A 74 0.78 -13.47 -0.33
CA LEU A 74 0.28 -14.02 0.93
C LEU A 74 0.14 -12.93 2.02
N GLY A 75 0.25 -11.65 1.66
CA GLY A 75 0.06 -10.54 2.59
C GLY A 75 -1.31 -10.59 3.29
N GLY A 76 -1.31 -10.44 4.61
CA GLY A 76 -2.52 -10.51 5.44
C GLY A 76 -3.03 -11.92 5.74
N VAL A 77 -2.42 -12.96 5.18
CA VAL A 77 -2.77 -14.36 5.49
C VAL A 77 -2.13 -14.76 6.82
N PRO A 78 -2.85 -15.44 7.73
CA PRO A 78 -2.28 -15.93 8.98
C PRO A 78 -1.08 -16.86 8.75
N ALA A 79 -0.03 -16.69 9.55
CA ALA A 79 1.22 -17.44 9.38
C ALA A 79 1.03 -18.98 9.34
N ARG A 80 0.06 -19.52 10.09
CA ARG A 80 -0.24 -20.95 10.07
C ARG A 80 -0.72 -21.40 8.68
N GLU A 81 -1.66 -20.65 8.11
CA GLU A 81 -2.22 -20.93 6.78
C GLU A 81 -1.15 -20.78 5.71
N VAL A 82 -0.27 -19.78 5.82
CA VAL A 82 0.89 -19.63 4.92
C VAL A 82 1.76 -20.90 4.91
N VAL A 83 2.10 -21.45 6.08
CA VAL A 83 2.88 -22.69 6.17
C VAL A 83 2.12 -23.86 5.57
N GLU A 84 0.84 -24.02 5.90
CA GLU A 84 0.01 -25.15 5.42
C GLU A 84 -0.14 -25.12 3.91
N THR A 85 -0.43 -23.95 3.32
CA THR A 85 -0.56 -23.78 1.87
C THR A 85 0.76 -24.05 1.17
N VAL A 86 1.84 -23.35 1.54
CA VAL A 86 3.12 -23.42 0.82
C VAL A 86 3.76 -24.80 0.95
N ALA A 87 3.68 -25.43 2.12
CA ALA A 87 4.24 -26.76 2.30
C ALA A 87 3.36 -27.86 1.69
N GLY A 88 2.03 -27.69 1.71
CA GLY A 88 1.09 -28.57 1.02
C GLY A 88 1.32 -28.59 -0.49
N GLU A 89 1.55 -27.43 -1.10
CA GLU A 89 1.92 -27.29 -2.52
C GLU A 89 3.22 -28.02 -2.86
N ALA A 90 4.18 -28.04 -1.94
CA ALA A 90 5.44 -28.76 -2.08
C ALA A 90 5.33 -30.28 -1.78
N GLY A 91 4.14 -30.78 -1.42
CA GLY A 91 3.92 -32.18 -1.04
C GLY A 91 4.54 -32.56 0.31
N ILE A 92 4.92 -31.57 1.14
CA ILE A 92 5.52 -31.80 2.45
C ILE A 92 4.41 -31.82 3.50
N LYS A 93 4.24 -32.97 4.17
CA LYS A 93 3.39 -33.02 5.38
C LYS A 93 4.13 -32.36 6.53
N VAL A 94 3.66 -31.17 6.91
CA VAL A 94 4.30 -30.36 7.95
C VAL A 94 3.60 -30.52 9.30
N ALA A 95 4.38 -30.87 10.32
CA ALA A 95 3.99 -30.56 11.70
C ALA A 95 4.25 -29.08 11.93
N ILE A 96 3.19 -28.27 12.09
CA ILE A 96 3.26 -26.81 12.27
C ILE A 96 4.25 -26.38 13.36
N SER A 97 4.41 -27.20 14.40
CA SER A 97 5.37 -27.00 15.49
C SER A 97 6.85 -26.98 15.05
N GLY A 98 7.17 -27.53 13.87
CA GLY A 98 8.51 -27.47 13.29
C GLY A 98 8.83 -26.12 12.64
N PHE A 99 7.82 -25.41 12.13
CA PHE A 99 7.95 -24.13 11.42
C PHE A 99 7.73 -22.94 12.33
N LEU A 100 6.75 -23.03 13.24
CA LEU A 100 6.40 -21.99 14.19
C LEU A 100 6.97 -22.39 15.56
N LYS A 101 8.28 -22.17 15.75
CA LYS A 101 8.89 -22.28 17.07
C LYS A 101 8.99 -20.90 17.70
N HIS A 102 8.31 -20.77 18.83
CA HIS A 102 8.30 -19.63 19.76
C HIS A 102 7.29 -18.52 19.41
N ARG A 103 6.27 -18.40 20.27
CA ARG A 103 5.79 -17.10 20.74
C ARG A 103 6.38 -16.90 22.13
#